data_AF-A0AAU0S926-F1
#
_entry.id   AF-A0AAU0S926-F1
#
_cell.length_a   1.000
_cell.length_b   1.000
_cell.length_c   1.000
_cell.angle_alpha   90.00
_cell.angle_beta   90.00
_cell.angle_gamma   90.00
#
_symmetry.space_group_name_H-M   'P 1'
#
loop_
_entity.id
_entity.type
_entity.pdbx_description
1 polymer ?
#
loop_
_entity_poly.entity_id
_entity_poly.type
_entity_poly.pdbx_seq_one_letter_code
_entity_poly.pdbx_strand_id
1 'polypeptide(L)'
;MTFLNIAFPAASALPISQFAISSVLASLRPLLGLGMIATLMLVFKPLLIGVFRAISLLFSPAKTREQKSALRNLANILAIRRVANDLDRSSPNMAAELRALAARG
;
A
#
# COMPACT_ATOMS: atom_id res chain seq x y z
N MET A 1 -21.98 -25.55 -67.47
CA MET A 1 -20.82 -25.74 -66.56
C MET A 1 -20.50 -24.47 -65.75
N THR A 2 -21.49 -23.65 -65.37
CA THR A 2 -21.25 -22.31 -64.80
C THR A 2 -21.71 -22.17 -63.34
N PHE A 3 -22.54 -23.10 -62.85
CA PHE A 3 -23.08 -23.07 -61.47
C PHE A 3 -22.09 -23.53 -60.39
N LEU A 4 -21.07 -24.30 -60.76
CA LEU A 4 -20.05 -24.76 -59.81
C LEU A 4 -19.06 -23.65 -59.43
N ASN A 5 -18.79 -22.67 -60.31
CA ASN A 5 -17.76 -21.65 -60.06
C ASN A 5 -18.18 -20.53 -59.07
N ILE A 6 -19.47 -20.37 -58.81
CA ILE A 6 -20.00 -19.35 -57.88
C ILE A 6 -20.21 -19.95 -56.46
N ALA A 7 -20.32 -21.28 -56.36
CA ALA A 7 -20.51 -21.97 -55.08
C ALA A 7 -19.21 -22.15 -54.28
N PHE A 8 -18.06 -22.34 -54.94
CA PHE A 8 -16.76 -22.52 -54.27
C PHE A 8 -16.21 -21.26 -53.54
N PRO A 9 -16.37 -20.02 -54.06
CA PRO A 9 -15.94 -18.82 -53.34
C PRO A 9 -16.81 -18.53 -52.12
N ALA A 10 -18.12 -18.77 -52.20
CA ALA A 10 -19.03 -18.56 -51.08
C ALA A 10 -18.80 -19.59 -49.96
N ALA A 11 -18.60 -20.87 -50.31
CA ALA A 11 -18.33 -21.93 -49.34
C ALA A 11 -16.98 -21.74 -48.60
N SER A 12 -15.99 -21.11 -49.23
CA SER A 12 -14.69 -20.81 -48.62
C SER A 12 -14.65 -19.49 -47.84
N ALA A 13 -15.56 -18.54 -48.12
CA ALA A 13 -15.68 -17.28 -47.36
C ALA A 13 -16.45 -17.42 -46.03
N LEU A 14 -17.37 -18.38 -45.93
CA LEU A 14 -18.12 -18.70 -44.71
C LEU A 14 -17.23 -19.07 -43.50
N PRO A 15 -16.24 -19.99 -43.61
CA PRO A 15 -15.39 -20.33 -42.47
C PRO A 15 -14.49 -19.17 -42.04
N ILE A 16 -14.05 -18.32 -42.97
CA ILE A 16 -13.18 -17.16 -42.67
C ILE A 16 -13.97 -16.10 -41.88
N SER A 17 -15.19 -15.79 -42.31
CA SER A 17 -16.07 -14.86 -41.60
C SER A 17 -16.48 -15.39 -40.22
N GLN A 18 -16.78 -16.68 -40.11
CA GLN A 18 -17.10 -17.31 -38.83
C GLN A 18 -15.90 -17.33 -37.86
N PHE A 19 -14.67 -17.55 -38.37
CA PHE A 19 -13.45 -17.45 -37.57
C PHE A 19 -13.19 -16.02 -37.08
N ALA A 20 -13.39 -15.01 -37.94
CA ALA A 20 -13.23 -13.60 -37.57
C ALA A 20 -14.25 -13.16 -36.50
N ILE A 21 -15.51 -13.57 -36.63
CA ILE A 21 -16.56 -13.26 -35.64
C ILE A 21 -16.26 -13.99 -34.32
N SER A 22 -15.82 -15.25 -34.39
CA SER A 22 -15.52 -16.05 -33.21
C SER A 22 -14.30 -15.53 -32.44
N SER A 23 -13.26 -15.05 -33.14
CA SER A 23 -12.07 -14.47 -32.49
C SER A 23 -12.36 -13.12 -31.83
N VAL A 24 -13.25 -12.32 -32.42
CA VAL A 24 -13.77 -11.10 -31.80
C VAL A 24 -14.60 -11.43 -30.55
N LEU A 25 -15.51 -12.41 -30.64
CA LEU A 25 -16.30 -12.83 -29.48
C LEU A 25 -15.45 -13.46 -28.37
N ALA A 26 -14.42 -14.22 -28.74
CA ALA A 26 -13.48 -14.84 -27.82
C ALA A 26 -12.59 -13.82 -27.12
N SER A 27 -12.27 -12.69 -27.76
CA SER A 27 -11.49 -11.60 -27.15
C SER A 27 -12.36 -10.62 -26.35
N LEU A 28 -13.65 -10.44 -26.70
CA LEU A 28 -14.57 -9.62 -25.92
C LEU A 28 -14.81 -10.18 -24.51
N ARG A 29 -14.95 -11.50 -24.36
CA ARG A 29 -15.20 -12.15 -23.06
C ARG A 29 -14.15 -11.83 -21.98
N PRO A 30 -12.84 -12.03 -22.21
CA PRO A 30 -11.82 -11.69 -21.23
C PRO A 30 -11.71 -10.18 -21.01
N LEU A 31 -11.98 -9.36 -22.03
CA LEU A 31 -11.95 -7.90 -21.90
C LEU A 31 -13.05 -7.39 -20.97
N LEU A 32 -14.26 -7.93 -21.12
CA LEU A 32 -15.39 -7.63 -20.23
C LEU A 32 -15.14 -8.18 -18.82
N GLY A 33 -14.56 -9.37 -18.69
CA GLY A 33 -14.15 -9.93 -17.40
C GLY A 33 -13.14 -9.05 -16.67
N LEU A 34 -12.09 -8.60 -17.38
CA LEU A 34 -11.09 -7.67 -16.86
C LEU A 34 -11.71 -6.31 -16.50
N GLY A 35 -12.63 -5.80 -17.32
CA GLY A 35 -13.37 -4.56 -17.04
C GLY A 35 -14.21 -4.65 -15.77
N MET A 36 -14.91 -5.77 -15.56
CA MET A 36 -15.68 -6.04 -14.34
C MET A 36 -14.77 -6.11 -13.11
N ILE A 37 -13.62 -6.78 -13.21
CA ILE A 37 -12.66 -6.86 -12.10
C ILE A 37 -12.07 -5.47 -11.81
N ALA A 38 -11.71 -4.71 -12.83
CA ALA A 38 -11.14 -3.37 -12.68
C ALA A 38 -12.15 -2.40 -12.04
N THR A 39 -13.40 -2.43 -12.47
CA THR A 39 -14.48 -1.62 -11.88
C THR A 39 -14.77 -2.02 -10.44
N LEU A 40 -14.80 -3.33 -10.14
CA LEU A 40 -14.89 -3.86 -8.78
C LEU A 40 -13.74 -3.32 -7.91
N MET A 41 -12.50 -3.38 -8.41
CA MET A 41 -11.31 -2.86 -7.72
C MET A 41 -11.39 -1.35 -7.46
N LEU A 42 -11.97 -0.59 -8.39
CA LEU A 42 -12.15 0.86 -8.26
C LEU A 42 -13.23 1.21 -7.23
N VAL A 43 -14.38 0.53 -7.29
CA VAL A 43 -15.49 0.71 -6.35
C VAL A 43 -15.08 0.30 -4.94
N PHE A 44 -14.36 -0.80 -4.80
CA PHE A 44 -13.87 -1.32 -3.51
C PHE A 44 -12.46 -0.83 -3.14
N LYS A 45 -11.90 0.11 -3.89
CA LYS A 45 -10.64 0.79 -3.57
C LYS A 45 -10.54 1.26 -2.11
N PRO A 46 -11.56 1.89 -1.50
CA PRO A 46 -11.49 2.26 -0.08
C PRO A 46 -11.34 1.07 0.87
N LEU A 47 -11.98 -0.08 0.58
CA LEU A 47 -11.81 -1.29 1.38
C LEU A 47 -10.40 -1.86 1.24
N LEU A 48 -9.86 -1.89 0.01
CA LEU A 48 -8.50 -2.37 -0.25
C LEU A 48 -7.46 -1.52 0.50
N ILE A 49 -7.65 -0.19 0.54
CA ILE A 49 -6.79 0.72 1.33
C ILE A 49 -6.91 0.42 2.82
N GLY A 50 -8.13 0.19 3.32
CA GLY A 50 -8.35 -0.18 4.72
C GLY A 50 -7.66 -1.48 5.12
N VAL A 51 -7.81 -2.52 4.29
CA VAL A 51 -7.15 -3.83 4.47
C VAL A 51 -5.63 -3.67 4.42
N PHE A 52 -5.11 -2.94 3.43
CA PHE A 52 -3.67 -2.68 3.32
C PHE A 52 -3.12 -1.95 4.56
N ARG A 53 -3.86 -0.96 5.07
CA ARG A 53 -3.48 -0.24 6.28
C ARG A 53 -3.51 -1.11 7.53
N ALA A 54 -4.49 -2.01 7.65
CA ALA A 54 -4.57 -2.97 8.74
C ALA A 54 -3.40 -3.98 8.71
N ILE A 55 -3.10 -4.52 7.52
CA ILE A 55 -1.94 -5.39 7.31
C ILE A 55 -0.64 -4.65 7.63
N SER A 56 -0.49 -3.41 7.17
CA SER A 56 0.67 -2.58 7.49
C SER A 56 0.83 -2.37 9.00
N LEU A 57 -0.27 -2.23 9.75
CA LEU A 57 -0.26 -2.11 11.20
C LEU A 57 0.21 -3.38 11.91
N LEU A 58 -0.01 -4.56 11.30
CA LEU A 58 0.46 -5.85 11.84
C LEU A 58 1.99 -5.96 11.76
N PHE A 59 2.59 -5.47 10.67
CA PHE A 59 4.04 -5.48 10.48
C PHE A 59 4.75 -4.29 11.14
N SER A 60 4.10 -3.14 11.19
CA SER A 60 4.64 -1.92 11.80
C SER A 60 3.57 -1.30 12.70
N PRO A 61 3.55 -1.66 13.99
CA PRO A 61 2.59 -1.09 14.92
C PRO A 61 2.77 0.42 14.97
N ALA A 62 1.71 1.14 14.63
CA ALA A 62 1.72 2.59 14.66
C ALA A 62 1.83 3.07 16.12
N LYS A 63 2.91 3.80 16.45
CA LYS A 63 3.07 4.40 17.78
C LYS A 63 1.92 5.36 18.05
N THR A 64 1.24 5.19 19.18
CA THR A 64 0.18 6.09 19.62
C THR A 64 0.73 7.50 19.88
N ARG A 65 -0.13 8.52 19.88
CA ARG A 65 0.30 9.91 20.15
C ARG A 65 0.95 10.01 21.54
N GLU A 66 0.36 9.32 22.52
CA GLU A 66 0.90 9.23 23.88
C GLU A 66 2.27 8.55 23.90
N GLN A 67 2.45 7.43 23.21
CA GLN A 67 3.76 6.76 23.11
C GLN A 67 4.82 7.65 22.45
N LYS A 68 4.45 8.42 21.43
CA LYS A 68 5.36 9.39 20.80
C LYS A 68 5.75 10.51 21.75
N SER A 69 4.80 11.03 22.52
CA SER A 69 5.04 12.06 23.54
C SER A 69 5.97 11.54 24.63
N ALA A 70 5.66 10.35 25.18
CA ALA A 70 6.46 9.69 26.20
C ALA A 70 7.89 9.43 25.74
N LEU A 71 8.09 8.95 24.50
CA LEU A 71 9.44 8.74 23.94
C LEU A 71 10.23 10.05 23.79
N ARG A 72 9.57 11.16 23.41
CA ARG A 72 10.21 12.48 23.34
C ARG A 72 10.62 12.97 24.72
N ASN A 73 9.74 12.83 25.71
CA ASN A 73 10.05 13.20 27.09
C ASN A 73 11.21 12.36 27.64
N LEU A 74 11.16 11.05 27.45
CA LEU A 74 12.23 10.14 27.85
C LEU A 74 13.57 10.49 27.19
N ALA A 75 13.57 10.82 25.89
CA ALA A 75 14.77 11.27 25.20
C ALA A 75 15.34 12.57 25.81
N ASN A 76 14.47 13.50 26.19
CA ASN A 76 14.88 14.77 26.82
C ASN A 76 15.48 14.53 28.22
N ILE A 77 14.83 13.71 29.04
CA ILE A 77 15.31 13.31 30.39
C ILE A 77 16.68 12.64 30.27
N LEU A 78 16.86 11.73 29.31
CA LEU A 78 18.14 11.07 29.07
C LEU A 78 19.24 12.04 28.63
N ALA A 79 18.91 13.03 27.80
CA ALA A 79 19.86 14.06 27.38
C ALA A 79 20.33 14.90 28.58
N ILE A 80 19.41 15.38 29.42
CA ILE A 80 19.72 16.15 30.62
C ILE A 80 20.58 15.31 31.58
N ARG A 81 20.26 14.02 31.75
CA ARG A 81 21.01 13.12 32.61
C ARG A 81 22.44 12.86 32.11
N ARG A 82 22.66 12.82 30.79
CA ARG A 82 24.02 12.74 30.21
C ARG A 82 24.82 14.00 30.56
N VAL A 83 24.25 15.19 30.34
CA VAL A 83 24.90 16.46 30.69
C VAL A 83 25.21 16.53 32.18
N ALA A 84 24.28 16.11 33.04
CA ALA A 84 24.50 16.06 34.48
C ALA A 84 25.66 15.14 34.87
N ASN A 85 25.80 13.99 34.21
CA ASN A 85 26.91 13.07 34.46
C ASN A 85 28.25 13.62 33.95
N ASP A 86 28.27 14.36 32.84
CA ASP A 86 29.47 15.02 32.34
C ASP A 86 29.91 16.16 33.29
N LEU A 87 28.96 16.89 33.87
CA LEU A 87 29.20 17.96 34.83
C LEU A 87 29.56 17.48 36.24
N ASP A 88 29.33 16.21 36.58
CA ASP A 88 29.55 15.65 37.92
C ASP A 88 31.02 15.81 38.38
N ARG A 89 31.96 15.80 37.43
CA ARG A 89 33.40 15.99 37.69
C ARG A 89 33.82 17.44 37.88
N SER A 90 33.09 18.40 37.30
CA SER A 90 33.45 19.82 37.33
C SER A 90 32.62 20.64 38.32
N SER A 91 31.34 20.29 38.48
CA SER A 91 30.39 21.02 39.31
C SER A 91 29.29 20.08 39.85
N PRO A 92 29.53 19.40 40.98
CA PRO A 92 28.60 18.41 41.52
C PRO A 92 27.25 19.01 41.93
N ASN A 93 27.23 20.28 42.34
CA ASN A 93 25.98 20.98 42.68
C ASN A 93 25.09 21.19 41.45
N MET A 94 25.68 21.62 40.32
CA MET A 94 24.95 21.82 39.07
C MET A 94 24.48 20.49 38.48
N ALA A 95 25.28 19.42 38.62
CA ALA A 95 24.87 18.07 38.26
C ALA A 95 23.66 17.58 39.09
N ALA A 96 23.61 17.90 40.38
CA ALA A 96 22.46 17.58 41.23
C ALA A 96 21.19 18.32 40.81
N GLU A 97 21.30 19.62 40.47
CA GLU A 97 20.15 20.40 39.96
C GLU A 97 19.64 19.87 38.62
N LEU A 98 20.52 19.50 37.69
CA LEU A 98 20.12 18.91 36.41
C LEU A 98 19.46 17.54 36.59
N ARG A 99 19.91 16.72 37.54
CA ARG A 99 19.25 15.45 37.91
C ARG A 99 17.87 15.71 38.53
N ALA A 100 17.74 16.73 39.38
CA ALA A 100 16.47 17.12 39.96
C ALA A 100 15.49 17.65 38.89
N LEU A 101 15.99 18.38 37.89
CA LEU A 101 15.20 18.87 36.77
C LEU A 101 14.74 17.71 35.86
N ALA A 102 15.62 16.74 35.60
CA ALA A 102 15.28 15.52 34.87
C ALA A 102 14.28 14.61 35.60
N ALA A 103 14.20 14.67 36.93
CA ALA A 103 13.24 13.90 37.73
C ALA A 103 11.83 14.52 37.76
N ARG A 104 11.68 15.78 37.32
CA ARG A 104 10.41 16.53 37.35
C ARG A 104 9.70 16.59 35.99
N GLY A 105 10.42 16.34 34.89
CA GLY A 105 9.87 16.25 33.53
C GLY A 105 9.53 14.83 33.13
#